data_AF-A0A2K8NY31-F1
#
_entry.id   AF-A0A2K8NY31-F1
#
_cell.length_a   1.000
_cell.length_b   1.000
_cell.length_c   1.000
_cell.angle_alpha   90.00
_cell.angle_beta   90.00
_cell.angle_gamma   90.00
#
_symmetry.space_group_name_H-M   'P 1'
#
loop_
_entity.id
_entity.type
_entity.pdbx_description
1 polymer ?
#
loop_
_entity_poly.entity_id
_entity_poly.type
_entity_poly.pdbx_seq_one_letter_code
_entity_poly.pdbx_strand_id
1 'polypeptide(L)'
;MKSKEDIYSEIYNKHVFSSIPENNEGFCLEFFEWELFESEYIANIDSFKIIEMIEKVSKKLLLFENINLNLNKDFDEFEMMIISNMSKAASKVIWNLFKPNKPVFIKELNKLMTENQALVPGSFRNKNIFVKGVKKEFKFLSEERIDEKLNKLLSQANNSEEIALHLLLFIITQQVFFDGNKRTAFLIANKILLENFYKFILLDETNIDKFNLLLNDLYNNFKYEKYNNLFNFLKEQIKDLK
;
A
#
# COMPACT_ATOMS: atom_id res chain seq x y z
N MET A 1 21.71 -10.66 -27.17
CA MET A 1 20.46 -10.75 -26.36
C MET A 1 20.46 -9.59 -25.40
N LYS A 2 19.44 -8.72 -25.45
CA LYS A 2 19.26 -7.66 -24.44
C LYS A 2 18.96 -8.31 -23.09
N SER A 3 19.43 -7.75 -21.98
CA SER A 3 19.13 -8.29 -20.65
C SER A 3 17.64 -8.12 -20.34
N LYS A 4 17.09 -8.92 -19.42
CA LYS A 4 15.68 -8.78 -19.01
C LYS A 4 15.39 -7.36 -18.50
N GLU A 5 16.32 -6.74 -17.77
CA GLU A 5 16.19 -5.35 -17.32
C GLU A 5 16.12 -4.32 -18.47
N ASP A 6 16.80 -4.57 -19.60
CA ASP A 6 16.80 -3.66 -20.76
C ASP A 6 15.44 -3.66 -21.47
N ILE A 7 14.81 -4.83 -21.58
CA ILE A 7 13.48 -4.99 -22.22
C ILE A 7 12.41 -4.30 -21.38
N TYR A 8 12.46 -4.43 -20.05
CA TYR A 8 11.52 -3.76 -19.15
C TYR A 8 11.66 -2.23 -19.17
N SER A 9 12.89 -1.70 -19.28
CA SER A 9 13.13 -0.26 -19.38
C SER A 9 12.64 0.33 -20.70
N GLU A 10 12.74 -0.44 -21.79
CA GLU A 10 12.25 -0.05 -23.13
C GLU A 10 10.71 0.00 -23.17
N ILE A 11 10.02 -0.91 -22.48
CA ILE A 11 8.55 -0.90 -22.32
C ILE A 11 8.09 0.25 -21.40
N TYR A 12 8.80 0.49 -20.30
CA TYR A 12 8.52 1.60 -19.36
C TYR A 12 8.55 2.96 -20.06
N ASN A 13 9.55 3.21 -20.91
CA ASN A 13 9.71 4.49 -21.62
C ASN A 13 8.69 4.70 -22.75
N LYS A 14 8.14 3.62 -23.31
CA LYS A 14 7.20 3.68 -24.45
C LYS A 14 5.75 3.94 -24.04
N HIS A 15 5.35 3.55 -22.83
CA HIS A 15 3.93 3.51 -22.41
C HIS A 15 3.57 4.41 -21.22
N VAL A 16 4.54 4.91 -20.42
CA VAL A 16 4.25 5.74 -19.24
C VAL A 16 4.33 7.25 -19.54
N PHE A 17 4.96 7.66 -20.64
CA PHE A 17 5.14 9.08 -21.00
C PHE A 17 4.45 9.53 -22.30
N SER A 18 3.71 8.67 -23.01
CA SER A 18 3.14 9.01 -24.32
C SER A 18 1.70 9.51 -24.32
N SER A 19 1.04 9.65 -23.17
CA SER A 19 -0.27 10.33 -23.10
C SER A 19 -0.55 10.90 -21.71
N ILE A 20 0.03 12.06 -21.42
CA ILE A 20 -0.65 13.07 -20.59
C ILE A 20 -1.38 13.97 -21.60
N PRO A 21 -2.69 13.81 -21.83
CA PRO A 21 -3.43 14.81 -22.59
C PRO A 21 -3.53 16.06 -21.71
N GLU A 22 -3.07 17.20 -22.22
CA GLU A 22 -3.12 18.50 -21.52
C GLU A 22 -4.54 19.03 -21.30
N ASN A 23 -5.60 18.30 -21.66
CA ASN A 23 -6.97 18.78 -21.58
C ASN A 23 -7.88 17.80 -20.82
N ASN A 24 -8.59 18.36 -19.85
CA ASN A 24 -9.58 17.75 -18.96
C ASN A 24 -10.68 16.95 -19.68
N GLU A 25 -10.39 15.73 -20.09
CA GLU A 25 -11.41 14.74 -20.45
C GLU A 25 -11.09 13.40 -19.76
N GLY A 26 -12.14 12.69 -19.36
CA GLY A 26 -12.17 11.61 -18.37
C GLY A 26 -10.98 10.63 -18.33
N PHE A 27 -10.67 10.17 -17.12
CA PHE A 27 -9.77 9.06 -16.82
C PHE A 27 -10.10 7.83 -17.70
N CYS A 28 -9.39 7.67 -18.80
CA CYS A 28 -9.40 6.46 -19.62
C CYS A 28 -8.05 5.75 -19.43
N LEU A 29 -8.07 4.63 -18.71
CA LEU A 29 -7.03 3.60 -18.77
C LEU A 29 -7.15 2.89 -20.13
N GLU A 30 -6.91 3.62 -21.23
CA GLU A 30 -6.99 3.04 -22.56
C GLU A 30 -5.72 2.22 -22.87
N PHE A 31 -5.96 0.91 -23.07
CA PHE A 31 -5.12 -0.05 -23.76
C PHE A 31 -3.73 -0.34 -23.16
N PHE A 32 -3.72 -1.20 -22.13
CA PHE A 32 -2.58 -2.08 -21.88
C PHE A 32 -2.64 -3.27 -22.87
N GLU A 33 -1.59 -3.50 -23.66
CA GLU A 33 -1.47 -4.70 -24.51
C GLU A 33 -1.04 -5.91 -23.64
N TRP A 34 -2.00 -6.78 -23.34
CA TRP A 34 -1.92 -7.86 -22.35
C TRP A 34 -1.35 -9.20 -22.86
N GLU A 35 -1.24 -9.39 -24.18
CA GLU A 35 -0.81 -10.68 -24.77
C GLU A 35 0.61 -11.11 -24.36
N LEU A 36 1.46 -10.16 -23.94
CA LEU A 36 2.83 -10.44 -23.51
C LEU A 36 2.95 -10.90 -22.04
N PHE A 37 1.97 -10.61 -21.17
CA PHE A 37 2.04 -11.02 -19.75
C PHE A 37 1.52 -12.44 -19.54
N GLU A 38 0.50 -12.85 -20.31
CA GLU A 38 -0.06 -14.21 -20.23
C GLU A 38 0.88 -15.31 -20.73
N SER A 39 1.80 -14.98 -21.65
CA SER A 39 2.62 -15.99 -22.34
C SER A 39 3.89 -16.41 -21.58
N GLU A 40 4.34 -15.67 -20.56
CA GLU A 40 5.58 -16.01 -19.83
C GLU A 40 5.39 -16.50 -18.38
N TYR A 41 4.30 -16.22 -17.67
CA TYR A 41 4.22 -16.50 -16.22
C TYR A 41 2.85 -16.96 -15.69
N ILE A 42 2.54 -18.25 -15.88
CA ILE A 42 1.67 -19.07 -15.00
C ILE A 42 0.24 -19.29 -15.52
N ALA A 43 0.02 -20.45 -16.15
CA ALA A 43 -1.24 -20.92 -16.75
C ALA A 43 -2.41 -21.20 -15.78
N ASN A 44 -2.37 -20.76 -14.51
CA ASN A 44 -3.41 -21.05 -13.50
C ASN A 44 -3.65 -19.90 -12.50
N ILE A 45 -3.12 -18.71 -12.75
CA ILE A 45 -3.41 -17.52 -11.95
C ILE A 45 -4.41 -16.68 -12.72
N ASP A 46 -5.57 -16.42 -12.13
CA ASP A 46 -6.48 -15.39 -12.63
C ASP A 46 -5.87 -14.02 -12.32
N SER A 47 -4.90 -13.64 -13.15
CA SER A 47 -4.15 -12.38 -13.07
C SER A 47 -5.09 -11.18 -13.10
N PHE A 48 -6.21 -11.28 -13.81
CA PHE A 48 -7.27 -10.30 -13.83
C PHE A 48 -7.92 -10.12 -12.44
N LYS A 49 -8.31 -11.21 -11.76
CA LYS A 49 -8.85 -11.12 -10.39
C LYS A 49 -7.88 -10.49 -9.40
N ILE A 50 -6.59 -10.79 -9.51
CA ILE A 50 -5.57 -10.18 -8.63
C ILE A 50 -5.49 -8.67 -8.86
N ILE A 51 -5.48 -8.25 -10.12
CA ILE A 51 -5.43 -6.83 -10.47
C ILE A 51 -6.69 -6.12 -10.01
N GLU A 52 -7.87 -6.68 -10.30
CA GLU A 52 -9.15 -6.15 -9.81
C GLU A 52 -9.13 -6.00 -8.29
N MET A 53 -8.55 -6.97 -7.58
CA MET A 53 -8.42 -6.89 -6.13
C MET A 53 -7.47 -5.80 -5.66
N ILE A 54 -6.29 -5.67 -6.28
CA ILE A 54 -5.33 -4.60 -5.94
C ILE A 54 -5.96 -3.24 -6.19
N GLU A 55 -6.67 -3.06 -7.31
CA GLU A 55 -7.42 -1.83 -7.60
C GLU A 55 -8.50 -1.56 -6.56
N LYS A 56 -9.29 -2.58 -6.19
CA LYS A 56 -10.36 -2.47 -5.19
C LYS A 56 -9.83 -2.09 -3.82
N VAL A 57 -8.74 -2.74 -3.38
CA VAL A 57 -8.01 -2.38 -2.16
C VAL A 57 -7.57 -0.93 -2.23
N SER A 58 -6.87 -0.55 -3.31
CA SER A 58 -6.32 0.80 -3.49
C SER A 58 -7.40 1.89 -3.43
N LYS A 59 -8.55 1.66 -4.06
CA LYS A 59 -9.72 2.55 -4.00
C LYS A 59 -10.25 2.68 -2.57
N LYS A 60 -10.31 1.60 -1.78
CA LYS A 60 -10.76 1.66 -0.38
C LYS A 60 -9.76 2.34 0.56
N LEU A 61 -8.46 2.34 0.24
CA LEU A 61 -7.46 3.07 1.04
C LEU A 61 -7.62 4.59 0.98
N LEU A 62 -8.34 5.12 -0.01
CA LEU A 62 -8.67 6.56 -0.12
C LEU A 62 -9.59 7.04 1.01
N LEU A 63 -10.37 6.13 1.62
CA LEU A 63 -11.21 6.44 2.77
C LEU A 63 -10.37 6.88 3.99
N PHE A 64 -9.09 6.52 4.07
CA PHE A 64 -8.20 7.06 5.12
C PHE A 64 -7.95 8.57 4.98
N GLU A 65 -8.14 9.12 3.78
CA GLU A 65 -8.06 10.55 3.48
C GLU A 65 -9.46 11.20 3.42
N ASN A 66 -10.51 10.48 3.83
CA ASN A 66 -11.92 10.88 3.71
C ASN A 66 -12.39 11.08 2.25
N ILE A 67 -11.72 10.45 1.29
CA ILE A 67 -12.11 10.46 -0.12
C ILE A 67 -12.94 9.22 -0.41
N ASN A 68 -14.21 9.42 -0.75
CA ASN A 68 -15.12 8.35 -1.17
C ASN A 68 -15.46 8.49 -2.65
N LEU A 69 -14.93 7.58 -3.47
CA LEU A 69 -15.13 7.56 -4.93
C LEU A 69 -16.57 7.23 -5.36
N ASN A 70 -17.40 6.69 -4.46
CA ASN A 70 -18.78 6.32 -4.77
C ASN A 70 -19.77 7.50 -4.64
N LEU A 71 -19.31 8.64 -4.15
CA LEU A 71 -20.13 9.85 -4.07
C LEU A 71 -20.01 10.59 -5.40
N ASN A 72 -21.15 10.93 -6.02
CA ASN A 72 -21.22 11.81 -7.18
C ASN A 72 -20.88 13.25 -6.76
N LYS A 73 -19.61 13.49 -6.42
CA LYS A 73 -19.05 14.80 -6.10
C LYS A 73 -17.89 15.10 -7.03
N ASP A 74 -17.71 16.37 -7.35
CA ASP A 74 -16.48 16.82 -8.00
C ASP A 74 -15.32 16.70 -7.01
N PHE A 75 -14.17 16.22 -7.48
CA PHE A 75 -12.94 16.12 -6.69
C PHE A 75 -12.10 17.39 -6.91
N ASP A 76 -11.54 17.94 -5.84
CA ASP A 76 -10.60 19.05 -5.96
C ASP A 76 -9.21 18.56 -6.44
N GLU A 77 -8.33 19.50 -6.79
CA GLU A 77 -6.98 19.21 -7.29
C GLU A 77 -6.16 18.36 -6.31
N PHE A 78 -6.34 18.59 -5.00
CA PHE A 78 -5.61 17.87 -3.95
C PHE A 78 -6.12 16.42 -3.82
N GLU A 79 -7.43 16.22 -3.86
CA GLU A 79 -8.05 14.89 -3.90
C GLU A 79 -7.63 14.12 -5.16
N MET A 80 -7.62 14.77 -6.32
CA MET A 80 -7.16 14.18 -7.59
C MET A 80 -5.69 13.77 -7.54
N MET A 81 -4.83 14.57 -6.91
CA MET A 81 -3.43 14.21 -6.66
C MET A 81 -3.32 12.96 -5.76
N ILE A 82 -4.10 12.88 -4.67
CA ILE A 82 -4.12 11.69 -3.80
C ILE A 82 -4.54 10.44 -4.58
N ILE A 83 -5.59 10.54 -5.39
CA ILE A 83 -6.08 9.45 -6.22
C ILE A 83 -5.00 9.01 -7.21
N SER A 84 -4.35 9.95 -7.91
CA SER A 84 -3.27 9.67 -8.85
C SER A 84 -2.09 8.95 -8.17
N ASN A 85 -1.64 9.45 -7.01
CA ASN A 85 -0.55 8.85 -6.24
C ASN A 85 -0.87 7.41 -5.81
N MET A 86 -2.10 7.17 -5.34
CA MET A 86 -2.59 5.84 -4.98
C MET A 86 -2.55 4.90 -6.18
N SER A 87 -3.04 5.34 -7.34
CA SER A 87 -3.04 4.56 -8.58
C SER A 87 -1.61 4.19 -9.03
N LYS A 88 -0.67 5.14 -9.00
CA LYS A 88 0.75 4.88 -9.33
C LYS A 88 1.34 3.79 -8.43
N ALA A 89 1.08 3.86 -7.13
CA ALA A 89 1.59 2.88 -6.17
C ALA A 89 0.93 1.50 -6.32
N ALA A 90 -0.38 1.46 -6.61
CA ALA A 90 -1.10 0.23 -6.92
C ALA A 90 -0.50 -0.47 -8.14
N SER A 91 -0.27 0.27 -9.23
CA SER A 91 0.43 -0.23 -10.41
C SER A 91 1.81 -0.76 -10.06
N LYS A 92 2.58 -0.06 -9.24
CA LYS A 92 3.90 -0.53 -8.77
C LYS A 92 3.79 -1.86 -8.02
N VAL A 93 2.74 -2.10 -7.23
CA VAL A 93 2.49 -3.41 -6.61
C VAL A 93 2.23 -4.48 -7.66
N ILE A 94 1.33 -4.23 -8.62
CA ILE A 94 1.01 -5.19 -9.70
C ILE A 94 2.29 -5.62 -10.43
N TRP A 95 3.12 -4.65 -10.85
CA TRP A 95 4.37 -4.91 -11.58
C TRP A 95 5.46 -5.61 -10.77
N ASN A 96 5.36 -5.61 -9.45
CA ASN A 96 6.36 -6.21 -8.57
C ASN A 96 5.77 -7.32 -7.71
N LEU A 97 4.57 -7.81 -8.05
CA LEU A 97 3.79 -8.74 -7.23
C LEU A 97 4.67 -9.92 -6.79
N PHE A 98 5.27 -10.65 -7.72
CA PHE A 98 6.10 -11.82 -7.40
C PHE A 98 7.58 -11.50 -7.18
N LYS A 99 7.96 -10.23 -7.00
CA LYS A 99 9.33 -9.84 -6.64
C LYS A 99 9.53 -9.82 -5.12
N PRO A 100 10.73 -10.16 -4.62
CA PRO A 100 11.01 -10.19 -3.19
C PRO A 100 10.67 -8.88 -2.48
N ASN A 101 9.95 -8.99 -1.36
CA ASN A 101 9.65 -7.85 -0.50
C ASN A 101 10.90 -7.45 0.29
N LYS A 102 11.29 -6.17 0.20
CA LYS A 102 12.44 -5.57 0.89
C LYS A 102 12.07 -4.18 1.41
N PRO A 103 12.73 -3.66 2.46
CA PRO A 103 12.47 -2.31 2.98
C PRO A 103 12.53 -1.22 1.90
N VAL A 104 13.47 -1.33 0.95
CA VAL A 104 13.59 -0.40 -0.19
C VAL A 104 12.30 -0.31 -1.02
N PHE A 105 11.60 -1.43 -1.24
CA PHE A 105 10.35 -1.43 -1.98
C PHE A 105 9.22 -0.75 -1.19
N ILE A 106 9.21 -0.89 0.14
CA ILE A 106 8.25 -0.20 1.01
C ILE A 106 8.46 1.32 0.95
N LYS A 107 9.73 1.76 0.92
CA LYS A 107 10.11 3.17 0.70
C LYS A 107 9.67 3.67 -0.67
N GLU A 108 9.86 2.89 -1.73
CA GLU A 108 9.36 3.21 -3.08
C GLU A 108 7.84 3.36 -3.12
N LEU A 109 7.10 2.44 -2.48
CA LEU A 109 5.65 2.56 -2.37
C LEU A 109 5.26 3.84 -1.63
N ASN A 110 5.87 4.13 -0.47
CA ASN A 110 5.59 5.38 0.24
C ASN A 110 5.89 6.62 -0.62
N LYS A 111 7.00 6.63 -1.36
CA LYS A 111 7.36 7.72 -2.27
C LYS A 111 6.24 8.04 -3.25
N LEU A 112 5.72 7.02 -3.93
CA LEU A 112 4.63 7.18 -4.90
C LEU A 112 3.33 7.61 -4.23
N MET A 113 3.04 7.03 -3.06
CA MET A 113 1.80 7.27 -2.31
C MET A 113 1.68 8.69 -1.78
N THR A 114 2.80 9.33 -1.47
CA THR A 114 2.84 10.63 -0.78
C THR A 114 3.63 11.68 -1.56
N GLU A 115 3.83 11.49 -2.86
CA GLU A 115 4.41 12.48 -3.75
C GLU A 115 3.62 13.80 -3.61
N ASN A 116 4.31 14.92 -3.39
CA ASN A 116 3.71 16.23 -3.13
C ASN A 116 2.75 16.32 -1.91
N GLN A 117 2.80 15.34 -0.99
CA GLN A 117 2.04 15.35 0.27
C GLN A 117 2.97 15.30 1.49
N ALA A 118 3.88 14.33 1.53
CA ALA A 118 4.78 14.16 2.66
C ALA A 118 5.93 15.16 2.63
N LEU A 119 6.44 15.51 3.82
CA LEU A 119 7.64 16.34 3.97
C LEU A 119 8.87 15.73 3.27
N VAL A 120 9.05 14.41 3.40
CA VAL A 120 10.12 13.66 2.74
C VAL A 120 9.55 12.32 2.22
N PRO A 121 8.94 12.29 1.03
CA PRO A 121 8.34 11.09 0.47
C PRO A 121 9.36 9.96 0.30
N GLY A 122 9.00 8.75 0.72
CA GLY A 122 9.84 7.55 0.56
C GLY A 122 11.02 7.45 1.52
N SER A 123 11.12 8.33 2.51
CA SER A 123 12.18 8.28 3.53
C SER A 123 11.56 8.02 4.89
N PHE A 124 12.20 7.14 5.68
CA PHE A 124 11.83 7.02 7.07
C PHE A 124 12.07 8.35 7.77
N ARG A 125 11.15 8.72 8.67
CA ARG A 125 11.24 9.99 9.38
C ARG A 125 12.44 9.98 10.33
N ASN A 126 13.12 11.11 10.36
CA ASN A 126 14.25 11.38 11.25
C ASN A 126 13.90 12.37 12.37
N LYS A 127 12.61 12.66 12.53
CA LYS A 127 12.07 13.59 13.51
C LYS A 127 10.87 12.99 14.21
N ASN A 128 10.66 13.44 15.45
CA ASN A 128 9.43 13.15 16.16
C ASN A 128 8.25 13.86 15.51
N ILE A 129 7.07 13.29 15.66
CA ILE A 129 5.82 13.85 15.12
C ILE A 129 4.70 13.74 16.15
N PHE A 130 3.67 14.56 15.95
CA PHE A 130 2.37 14.37 16.57
C PHE A 130 1.39 13.84 15.54
N VAL A 131 0.58 12.87 15.96
CA VAL A 131 -0.52 12.35 15.15
C VAL A 131 -1.82 13.01 15.63
N LYS A 132 -2.62 13.53 14.69
CA LYS A 132 -3.90 14.15 15.01
C LYS A 132 -4.77 13.21 15.87
N GLY A 133 -5.29 13.73 16.98
CA GLY A 133 -6.14 12.95 17.90
C GLY A 133 -5.37 12.00 18.84
N VAL A 134 -4.03 12.08 18.88
CA VAL A 134 -3.19 11.33 19.81
C VAL A 134 -2.49 12.29 20.76
N LYS A 135 -2.55 12.00 22.07
CA LYS A 135 -2.03 12.88 23.12
C LYS A 135 -0.50 12.85 23.26
N LYS A 136 0.14 11.79 22.78
CA LYS A 136 1.59 11.57 22.93
C LYS A 136 2.35 11.88 21.64
N GLU A 137 3.59 12.30 21.82
CA GLU A 137 4.58 12.42 20.74
C GLU A 137 5.06 11.03 20.28
N PHE A 138 5.24 10.85 18.98
CA PHE A 138 5.82 9.64 18.40
C PHE A 138 7.31 9.82 18.18
N LYS A 139 8.11 9.14 19.00
CA LYS A 139 9.57 9.13 18.85
C LYS A 139 9.98 8.40 17.59
N PHE A 140 10.93 8.94 16.84
CA PHE A 140 11.44 8.25 15.65
C PHE A 140 12.36 7.09 16.04
N LEU A 141 12.50 6.15 15.11
CA LEU A 141 13.49 5.08 15.18
C LEU A 141 14.56 5.37 14.14
N SER A 142 15.81 4.97 14.39
CA SER A 142 16.85 5.04 13.37
C SER A 142 16.48 4.17 12.17
N GLU A 143 16.91 4.58 10.97
CA GLU A 143 16.69 3.83 9.74
C GLU A 143 17.19 2.39 9.86
N GLU A 144 18.38 2.18 10.43
CA GLU A 144 18.93 0.86 10.72
C GLU A 144 17.97 -0.01 11.54
N ARG A 145 17.39 0.51 12.63
CA ARG A 145 16.44 -0.26 13.46
C ARG A 145 15.15 -0.58 12.73
N ILE A 146 14.69 0.32 11.86
CA ILE A 146 13.50 0.10 11.04
C ILE A 146 13.81 -1.01 10.02
N ASP A 147 14.93 -0.93 9.32
CA ASP A 147 15.37 -1.92 8.34
C ASP A 147 15.60 -3.29 8.97
N GLU A 148 16.30 -3.38 10.11
CA GLU A 148 16.48 -4.61 10.88
C GLU A 148 15.12 -5.25 11.21
N LYS A 149 14.17 -4.45 11.69
CA LYS A 149 12.86 -4.95 12.10
C LYS A 149 12.03 -5.41 10.90
N LEU A 150 12.03 -4.64 9.81
CA LEU A 150 11.33 -4.99 8.57
C LEU A 150 11.93 -6.25 7.94
N ASN A 151 13.25 -6.33 7.82
CA ASN A 151 13.93 -7.52 7.29
C ASN A 151 13.65 -8.75 8.17
N LYS A 152 13.68 -8.60 9.50
CA LYS A 152 13.34 -9.69 10.43
C LYS A 152 11.90 -10.17 10.27
N LEU A 153 10.95 -9.28 10.03
CA LEU A 153 9.55 -9.66 9.79
C LEU A 153 9.40 -10.38 8.44
N LEU A 154 10.01 -9.85 7.39
CA LEU A 154 9.94 -10.37 6.03
C LEU A 154 10.65 -11.74 5.86
N SER A 155 11.60 -12.08 6.74
CA SER A 155 12.34 -13.36 6.70
C SER A 155 11.73 -14.47 7.54
N GLN A 156 10.59 -14.25 8.21
CA GLN A 156 9.92 -15.29 8.99
C GLN A 156 9.35 -16.37 8.05
N ALA A 157 9.63 -17.65 8.34
CA ALA A 157 9.50 -18.70 7.34
C ALA A 157 8.07 -19.25 7.13
N ASN A 158 7.12 -19.05 8.07
CA ASN A 158 6.00 -20.01 8.17
C ASN A 158 4.58 -19.42 8.16
N ASN A 159 4.36 -18.11 8.17
CA ASN A 159 2.99 -17.58 8.15
C ASN A 159 2.89 -16.18 7.50
N SER A 160 2.63 -16.12 6.18
CA SER A 160 2.56 -14.84 5.47
C SER A 160 1.38 -13.95 5.88
N GLU A 161 0.30 -14.50 6.47
CA GLU A 161 -0.75 -13.66 7.08
C GLU A 161 -0.22 -12.92 8.31
N GLU A 162 0.46 -13.63 9.21
CA GLU A 162 1.10 -13.02 10.37
C GLU A 162 2.19 -12.02 9.98
N ILE A 163 2.99 -12.34 8.95
CA ILE A 163 3.99 -11.42 8.42
C ILE A 163 3.31 -10.15 7.91
N ALA A 164 2.29 -10.28 7.07
CA ALA A 164 1.55 -9.14 6.52
C ALA A 164 0.94 -8.28 7.63
N LEU A 165 0.28 -8.90 8.61
CA LEU A 165 -0.35 -8.21 9.74
C LEU A 165 0.67 -7.54 10.67
N HIS A 166 1.75 -8.23 11.05
CA HIS A 166 2.77 -7.64 11.91
C HIS A 166 3.55 -6.53 11.22
N LEU A 167 3.82 -6.66 9.92
CA LEU A 167 4.44 -5.62 9.11
C LEU A 167 3.52 -4.40 8.97
N LEU A 168 2.24 -4.62 8.68
CA LEU A 168 1.22 -3.57 8.66
C LEU A 168 1.19 -2.82 10.01
N LEU A 169 1.02 -3.56 11.10
CA LEU A 169 0.95 -3.01 12.45
C LEU A 169 2.23 -2.28 12.84
N PHE A 170 3.41 -2.79 12.47
CA PHE A 170 4.68 -2.13 12.76
C PHE A 170 4.76 -0.76 12.07
N ILE A 171 4.49 -0.69 10.75
CA ILE A 171 4.55 0.56 9.98
C ILE A 171 3.58 1.60 10.56
N ILE A 172 2.34 1.21 10.84
CA ILE A 172 1.35 2.17 11.39
C ILE A 172 1.69 2.55 12.83
N THR A 173 2.08 1.60 13.69
CA THR A 173 2.27 1.88 15.12
C THR A 173 3.50 2.73 15.40
N GLN A 174 4.56 2.54 14.61
CA GLN A 174 5.78 3.34 14.69
C GLN A 174 5.71 4.62 13.86
N GLN A 175 4.71 4.77 12.99
CA GLN A 175 4.59 5.88 12.05
C GLN A 175 5.92 6.11 11.29
N VAL A 176 6.48 5.08 10.67
CA VAL A 176 7.88 5.13 10.18
C VAL A 176 8.15 6.20 9.11
N PHE A 177 7.13 6.68 8.40
CA PHE A 177 7.20 7.77 7.41
C PHE A 177 6.60 9.08 7.94
N PHE A 178 6.91 10.20 7.27
CA PHE A 178 6.29 11.50 7.58
C PHE A 178 4.79 11.55 7.27
N ASP A 179 4.34 10.81 6.25
CA ASP A 179 2.93 10.67 5.89
C ASP A 179 2.69 9.31 5.18
N GLY A 180 1.44 8.94 4.94
CA GLY A 180 1.04 7.78 4.16
C GLY A 180 1.20 6.44 4.88
N ASN A 181 1.56 6.43 6.17
CA ASN A 181 1.85 5.20 6.93
C ASN A 181 0.76 4.13 6.82
N LYS A 182 -0.53 4.50 7.00
CA LYS A 182 -1.65 3.56 6.85
C LYS A 182 -1.73 3.02 5.43
N ARG A 183 -1.82 3.91 4.45
CA ARG A 183 -2.03 3.53 3.06
C ARG A 183 -0.87 2.67 2.53
N THR A 184 0.38 3.05 2.80
CA THR A 184 1.57 2.25 2.47
C THR A 184 1.53 0.87 3.15
N ALA A 185 1.22 0.81 4.46
CA ALA A 185 1.18 -0.44 5.23
C ALA A 185 0.15 -1.44 4.70
N PHE A 186 -1.07 -0.98 4.41
CA PHE A 186 -2.11 -1.86 3.84
C PHE A 186 -1.74 -2.33 2.44
N LEU A 187 -1.12 -1.48 1.62
CA LEU A 187 -0.75 -1.82 0.25
C LEU A 187 0.33 -2.92 0.21
N ILE A 188 1.40 -2.79 1.01
CA ILE A 188 2.43 -3.84 1.10
C ILE A 188 1.91 -5.13 1.76
N ALA A 189 1.06 -5.03 2.77
CA ALA A 189 0.46 -6.21 3.41
C ALA A 189 -0.41 -6.99 2.42
N ASN A 190 -1.23 -6.30 1.62
CA ASN A 190 -2.02 -6.93 0.57
C ASN A 190 -1.16 -7.56 -0.53
N LYS A 191 -0.05 -6.93 -0.92
CA LYS A 191 0.92 -7.54 -1.83
C LYS A 191 1.41 -8.91 -1.29
N ILE A 192 1.84 -8.96 -0.03
CA ILE A 192 2.32 -10.20 0.62
C ILE A 192 1.22 -11.28 0.68
N LEU A 193 -0.02 -10.91 0.97
CA LEU A 193 -1.14 -11.87 1.05
C LEU A 193 -1.53 -12.43 -0.32
N LEU A 194 -1.53 -11.59 -1.35
CA LEU A 194 -1.86 -11.98 -2.72
C LEU A 194 -0.76 -12.87 -3.32
N GLU A 195 0.51 -12.61 -3.03
CA GLU A 195 1.64 -13.44 -3.46
C GLU A 195 1.55 -14.89 -2.98
N ASN A 196 1.14 -15.09 -1.72
CA ASN A 196 1.32 -16.38 -1.03
C ASN A 196 0.04 -17.21 -0.93
N PHE A 197 -1.14 -16.57 -0.87
CA PHE A 197 -2.37 -17.25 -0.50
C PHE A 197 -3.60 -16.82 -1.29
N TYR A 198 -3.46 -15.92 -2.28
CA TYR A 198 -4.60 -15.29 -2.95
C TYR A 198 -5.60 -14.72 -1.92
N LYS A 199 -5.08 -14.09 -0.88
CA LYS A 199 -5.85 -13.45 0.19
C LYS A 199 -5.64 -11.95 0.17
N PHE A 200 -6.55 -11.21 0.80
CA PHE A 200 -6.46 -9.76 0.88
C PHE A 200 -7.18 -9.21 2.11
N ILE A 201 -6.75 -8.05 2.58
CA ILE A 201 -7.41 -7.24 3.60
C ILE A 201 -8.09 -6.07 2.91
N LEU A 202 -9.42 -6.00 3.05
CA LEU A 202 -10.24 -4.91 2.54
C LEU A 202 -11.14 -4.38 3.65
N LEU A 203 -10.98 -3.10 3.99
CA LEU A 203 -11.85 -2.42 4.93
C LEU A 203 -12.93 -1.65 4.17
N ASP A 204 -14.19 -1.91 4.47
CA ASP A 204 -15.30 -1.04 4.08
C ASP A 204 -15.38 0.19 5.01
N GLU A 205 -16.36 1.06 4.76
CA GLU A 205 -16.56 2.30 5.50
C GLU A 205 -16.73 2.05 7.01
N THR A 206 -17.58 1.08 7.39
CA THR A 206 -17.83 0.74 8.80
C THR A 206 -16.59 0.16 9.49
N ASN A 207 -15.83 -0.66 8.76
CA ASN A 207 -14.63 -1.30 9.27
C ASN A 207 -13.46 -0.32 9.37
N ILE A 208 -13.39 0.72 8.53
CA ILE A 208 -12.40 1.79 8.65
C ILE A 208 -12.63 2.63 9.90
N ASP A 209 -13.88 2.95 10.24
CA ASP A 209 -14.19 3.68 11.47
C ASP A 209 -13.78 2.86 12.70
N LYS A 210 -14.16 1.57 12.73
CA LYS A 210 -13.75 0.65 13.80
C LYS A 210 -12.23 0.49 13.88
N PHE A 211 -11.55 0.38 12.74
CA PHE A 211 -10.09 0.36 12.67
C PHE A 211 -9.47 1.62 13.28
N ASN A 212 -9.95 2.80 12.89
CA ASN A 212 -9.45 4.08 13.38
C ASN A 212 -9.65 4.25 14.89
N LEU A 213 -10.79 3.78 15.42
CA LEU A 213 -11.06 3.76 16.87
C LEU A 213 -10.07 2.86 17.62
N LEU A 214 -9.89 1.61 17.18
CA LEU A 214 -8.96 0.67 17.80
C LEU A 214 -7.50 1.17 17.73
N LEU A 215 -7.10 1.73 16.59
CA LEU A 215 -5.78 2.29 16.40
C LEU A 215 -5.54 3.53 17.28
N ASN A 216 -6.53 4.42 17.40
CA ASN A 216 -6.44 5.59 18.27
C ASN A 216 -6.29 5.18 19.74
N ASP A 217 -7.04 4.17 20.18
CA ASP A 217 -6.94 3.67 21.55
C ASP A 217 -5.57 3.00 21.81
N LEU A 218 -5.05 2.23 20.86
CA LEU A 218 -3.69 1.68 20.92
C LEU A 218 -2.63 2.80 21.00
N TYR A 219 -2.79 3.87 20.23
CA TYR A 219 -1.88 5.01 20.27
C TYR A 219 -1.87 5.70 21.62
N ASN A 220 -3.04 6.02 22.16
CA ASN A 220 -3.14 6.74 23.43
C ASN A 220 -2.76 5.87 24.64
N ASN A 221 -2.98 4.56 24.56
CA ASN A 221 -2.86 3.63 25.69
C ASN A 221 -2.10 2.35 25.33
N PHE A 222 -0.87 2.47 24.82
CA PHE A 222 -0.14 1.32 24.26
C PHE A 222 0.00 0.16 25.24
N LYS A 223 -0.75 -0.92 25.00
CA LYS A 223 -0.80 -2.15 25.79
C LYS A 223 -0.92 -3.35 24.87
N TYR A 224 -0.38 -4.49 25.30
CA TYR A 224 -0.42 -5.74 24.53
C TYR A 224 -1.85 -6.18 24.18
N GLU A 225 -2.79 -6.06 25.12
CA GLU A 225 -4.21 -6.35 24.88
C GLU A 225 -4.79 -5.55 23.71
N LYS A 226 -4.51 -4.23 23.64
CA LYS A 226 -5.01 -3.36 22.56
C LYS A 226 -4.37 -3.68 21.22
N TYR A 227 -3.08 -4.03 21.25
CA TYR A 227 -2.39 -4.51 20.07
C TYR A 227 -3.05 -5.79 19.53
N ASN A 228 -3.33 -6.75 20.42
CA ASN A 228 -4.02 -7.99 20.05
C ASN A 228 -5.44 -7.75 19.55
N ASN A 229 -6.19 -6.83 20.15
CA ASN A 229 -7.53 -6.49 19.68
C ASN A 229 -7.49 -5.95 18.24
N LEU A 230 -6.55 -5.06 17.93
CA LEU A 230 -6.38 -4.54 16.57
C LEU A 230 -5.88 -5.63 15.60
N PHE A 231 -4.94 -6.47 16.05
CA PHE A 231 -4.43 -7.60 15.26
C PHE A 231 -5.55 -8.57 14.88
N ASN A 232 -6.34 -9.02 15.86
CA ASN A 232 -7.45 -9.95 15.64
C ASN A 232 -8.52 -9.34 14.75
N PHE A 233 -8.87 -8.07 14.98
CA PHE A 233 -9.79 -7.34 14.12
C PHE A 233 -9.31 -7.35 12.65
N LEU A 234 -8.04 -7.01 12.39
CA LEU A 234 -7.49 -7.02 11.03
C LEU A 234 -7.45 -8.43 10.43
N LYS A 235 -7.15 -9.45 11.25
CA LYS A 235 -7.15 -10.85 10.82
C LYS A 235 -8.52 -11.31 10.36
N GLU A 236 -9.60 -10.88 11.03
CA GLU A 236 -10.98 -11.15 10.61
C GLU A 236 -11.35 -10.47 9.28
N GLN A 237 -10.60 -9.45 8.85
CA GLN A 237 -10.82 -8.78 7.57
C GLN A 237 -10.08 -9.43 6.39
N ILE A 238 -9.28 -10.48 6.65
CA ILE A 238 -8.61 -11.25 5.60
C ILE A 238 -9.67 -12.10 4.90
N LYS A 239 -9.72 -11.99 3.57
CA LYS A 239 -10.67 -12.70 2.70
C LYS A 239 -9.91 -13.44 1.60
N ASP A 240 -10.46 -14.58 1.17
CA ASP A 240 -9.96 -15.32 0.02
C ASP A 240 -10.43 -14.66 -1.29
N LEU A 241 -9.54 -14.62 -2.28
CA LEU A 241 -9.82 -14.27 -3.66
C LEU A 241 -10.44 -15.51 -4.34
N LYS A 242 -11.76 -15.65 -4.22
CA LYS A 242 -12.55 -16.70 -4.90
C LYS A 242 -13.00 -16.24 -6.28
#